data_AF-A0A529ZZD0-F1
#
_entry.id   AF-A0A529ZZD0-F1
#
_cell.length_a   1.000
_cell.length_b   1.000
_cell.length_c   1.000
_cell.angle_alpha   90.00
_cell.angle_beta   90.00
_cell.angle_gamma   90.00
#
_symmetry.space_group_name_H-M   'P 1'
#
loop_
_entity.id
_entity.type
_entity.pdbx_description
1 polymer ?
#
loop_
_entity_poly.entity_id
_entity_poly.type
_entity_poly.pdbx_seq_one_letter_code
_entity_poly.pdbx_strand_id
1 'polypeptide(L)' 'MTKKSLLKSTVFAAAGLGLMAFASSASAAGVGACLITKTDTNPFFVKMKEGATAKAKELGVDLKTYAGKIDGDSES' A
#
# COMPACT_ATOMS: atom_id res chain seq x y z
N MET A 1 -39.04 21.51 -30.00
CA MET A 1 -38.40 21.04 -28.75
C MET A 1 -38.85 21.90 -27.59
N THR A 2 -39.57 21.34 -26.62
CA THR A 2 -40.15 22.12 -25.50
C THR A 2 -39.06 22.46 -24.47
N LYS A 3 -39.00 23.71 -24.01
CA LYS A 3 -38.01 24.23 -23.03
C LYS A 3 -37.90 23.37 -21.75
N LYS A 4 -38.97 22.66 -21.39
CA LYS A 4 -39.03 21.69 -20.29
C LYS A 4 -38.15 20.46 -20.51
N SER A 5 -37.93 20.03 -21.75
CA SER A 5 -37.04 18.90 -22.09
C SER A 5 -35.56 19.29 -21.97
N LEU A 6 -35.22 20.51 -22.37
CA LEU A 6 -33.86 21.08 -22.24
C LEU A 6 -33.44 21.23 -20.77
N LEU A 7 -34.33 21.71 -19.89
CA LEU A 7 -34.05 21.82 -18.45
C LEU A 7 -33.83 20.47 -17.77
N LYS A 8 -34.62 19.44 -18.12
CA LYS A 8 -34.49 18.09 -17.53
C LYS A 8 -33.17 17.43 -17.94
N SER A 9 -32.76 17.62 -19.19
CA SER A 9 -31.50 17.09 -19.72
C SER A 9 -30.28 17.73 -19.04
N THR A 10 -30.31 19.05 -18.79
CA THR A 10 -29.22 19.75 -18.11
C THR A 10 -29.10 19.38 -16.64
N VAL A 11 -30.21 19.15 -15.92
CA VAL A 11 -30.18 18.68 -14.53
C VAL A 11 -29.62 17.27 -14.43
N PHE A 12 -30.00 16.37 -15.34
CA PHE A 12 -29.45 15.01 -15.37
C PHE A 12 -27.95 14.98 -15.74
N ALA A 13 -27.53 15.83 -16.67
CA ALA A 13 -26.11 15.95 -17.03
C ALA A 13 -25.27 16.52 -15.87
N ALA A 14 -25.79 17.52 -15.15
CA ALA A 14 -25.13 18.07 -13.97
C ALA A 14 -25.05 17.05 -12.82
N ALA A 15 -26.09 16.24 -12.62
CA ALA A 15 -26.08 15.16 -11.63
C ALA A 15 -25.06 14.05 -11.99
N GLY A 16 -24.94 13.70 -13.27
CA GLY A 16 -23.95 12.72 -13.76
C GLY A 16 -22.50 13.19 -13.59
N LEU A 17 -22.22 14.47 -13.85
CA LEU A 17 -20.92 15.09 -13.59
C LEU A 17 -20.63 15.24 -12.09
N GLY A 18 -21.65 15.51 -11.27
CA GLY A 18 -21.54 15.54 -9.82
C GLY A 18 -21.13 14.19 -9.22
N LEU A 19 -21.67 13.08 -9.72
CA LEU A 19 -21.29 11.74 -9.26
C LEU A 19 -19.83 11.38 -9.61
N MET A 20 -19.33 11.83 -10.76
CA MET A 20 -17.93 11.62 -11.17
C MET A 20 -16.93 12.39 -10.30
N ALA A 21 -17.34 13.50 -9.67
CA ALA A 21 -16.52 14.25 -8.72
C ALA A 21 -16.40 13.57 -7.34
N PHE A 22 -17.31 12.64 -7.02
CA PHE A 22 -17.26 11.81 -5.80
C PHE A 22 -16.65 10.43 -6.01
N ALA A 23 -16.20 10.11 -7.23
CA ALA A 23 -15.32 8.98 -7.47
C ALA A 23 -13.93 9.31 -6.89
N SER A 24 -13.85 9.30 -5.56
CA SER A 24 -12.59 9.36 -4.82
C SER A 24 -11.67 8.33 -5.43
N SER A 25 -10.48 8.77 -5.82
CA SER A 25 -9.38 7.86 -6.08
C SER A 25 -9.29 6.91 -4.89
N ALA A 26 -9.43 5.61 -5.13
CA ALA A 26 -9.07 4.62 -4.13
C ALA A 26 -7.58 4.83 -3.88
N SER A 27 -7.22 5.54 -2.80
CA SER A 27 -5.85 5.62 -2.34
C SER A 27 -5.43 4.19 -2.07
N ALA A 28 -4.60 3.63 -2.95
CA ALA A 28 -3.92 2.38 -2.69
C ALA A 28 -3.20 2.56 -1.35
N ALA A 29 -3.68 1.88 -0.30
CA ALA A 29 -2.99 1.84 0.97
C ALA A 29 -1.55 1.41 0.66
N GLY A 30 -0.57 2.21 1.07
CA GLY A 30 0.83 1.99 0.74
C GLY A 30 1.22 0.53 0.96
N VAL A 31 1.97 -0.04 0.02
CA VAL A 31 2.40 -1.45 0.11
C VAL A 31 3.29 -1.57 1.35
N GLY A 32 2.81 -2.31 2.34
CA GLY A 32 3.54 -2.63 3.56
C GLY A 32 4.10 -4.05 3.49
N ALA A 33 5.33 -4.25 3.94
CA ALA A 33 5.97 -5.56 3.99
C ALA A 33 6.54 -5.82 5.40
N CYS A 34 6.63 -7.09 5.79
CA CYS A 34 7.20 -7.49 7.07
C CYS A 34 8.26 -8.57 6.87
N LEU A 35 9.48 -8.31 7.34
CA LEU A 35 10.58 -9.26 7.37
C LEU A 35 10.74 -9.81 8.80
N ILE A 36 10.43 -11.09 8.98
CA ILE A 36 10.59 -11.78 10.27
C ILE A 36 11.75 -12.75 10.14
N THR A 37 12.79 -12.57 10.94
CA THR A 37 13.94 -13.50 11.00
C THR A 37 13.91 -14.31 12.29
N LYS A 38 14.44 -15.53 12.24
CA LYS A 38 14.58 -16.40 13.40
C LYS A 38 15.46 -15.77 14.48
N THR A 39 16.52 -15.09 14.04
CA THR A 39 17.54 -14.41 14.85
C THR A 39 18.06 -13.21 14.06
N ASP A 40 18.62 -12.23 14.76
CA ASP A 40 19.38 -11.11 14.18
C ASP A 40 20.89 -11.22 14.43
N THR A 41 21.32 -12.29 15.09
CA THR A 41 22.74 -12.55 15.39
C THR A 41 23.49 -13.19 14.22
N ASN A 42 22.80 -13.97 13.37
CA ASN A 42 23.42 -14.60 12.22
C ASN A 42 23.73 -13.55 11.12
N PRO A 43 25.00 -13.43 10.65
CA PRO A 43 25.41 -12.48 9.63
C PRO A 43 24.56 -12.52 8.35
N PHE A 44 24.02 -13.69 7.99
CA PHE A 44 23.13 -13.84 6.85
C PHE A 44 21.83 -13.04 7.01
N PHE A 45 21.19 -13.12 8.18
CA PHE A 45 19.93 -12.40 8.44
C PHE A 45 20.16 -10.90 8.60
N VAL A 46 21.32 -10.48 9.11
CA VAL A 46 21.73 -9.07 9.11
C VAL A 46 21.81 -8.53 7.68
N LYS A 47 22.51 -9.25 6.79
CA LYS A 47 22.62 -8.86 5.37
C LYS A 47 21.27 -8.88 4.65
N MET A 48 20.40 -9.84 4.95
CA MET A 48 19.05 -9.89 4.41
C MET A 48 18.22 -8.67 4.83
N LYS A 49 18.30 -8.27 6.11
CA LYS A 49 17.62 -7.07 6.63
C LYS A 49 18.15 -5.79 5.99
N GLU A 50 19.48 -5.65 5.85
CA GLU A 50 20.11 -4.52 5.17
C GLU A 50 19.63 -4.38 3.72
N GLY A 51 19.67 -5.48 2.96
CA GLY A 51 19.23 -5.51 1.56
C GLY A 51 17.74 -5.22 1.39
N ALA A 52 16.91 -5.82 2.24
CA ALA A 52 15.46 -5.57 2.23
C ALA A 52 15.15 -4.10 2.56
N THR A 53 15.84 -3.51 3.54
CA THR A 53 15.66 -2.10 3.91
C THR A 53 16.06 -1.16 2.77
N ALA A 54 17.16 -1.46 2.08
CA ALA A 54 17.59 -0.67 0.92
C ALA A 54 16.57 -0.71 -0.21
N LYS A 55 16.08 -1.91 -0.58
CA LYS A 55 15.06 -2.08 -1.63
C LYS A 55 13.69 -1.51 -1.25
N ALA A 56 13.29 -1.62 0.01
CA ALA A 56 12.05 -1.02 0.48
C ALA A 56 12.07 0.52 0.35
N LYS A 57 13.21 1.16 0.67
CA LYS A 57 13.39 2.60 0.47
C LYS A 57 13.34 3.00 -1.00
N GLU A 58 13.95 2.22 -1.89
CA GLU A 58 13.90 2.46 -3.34
C GLU A 58 12.47 2.33 -3.90
N LEU A 59 11.68 1.39 -3.38
CA LEU A 59 10.34 1.08 -3.86
C LEU A 59 9.21 1.83 -3.13
N GLY A 60 9.54 2.62 -2.09
CA GLY A 60 8.55 3.32 -1.27
C GLY A 60 7.64 2.39 -0.45
N VAL A 61 8.15 1.22 -0.08
CA VAL A 61 7.44 0.19 0.71
C VAL A 61 7.70 0.43 2.20
N ASP A 62 6.64 0.39 3.03
CA ASP A 62 6.78 0.43 4.49
C ASP A 62 7.23 -0.95 5.00
N LEU A 63 8.55 -1.14 5.17
CA LEU A 63 9.13 -2.40 5.63
C LEU A 63 9.31 -2.41 7.15
N LYS A 64 8.61 -3.33 7.82
CA LYS A 64 8.82 -3.64 9.25
C LYS A 64 9.73 -4.85 9.39
N THR A 65 10.65 -4.82 10.34
CA THR A 65 11.61 -5.91 10.56
C THR A 65 11.57 -6.37 12.01
N TYR A 66 11.45 -7.68 12.24
CA TYR A 66 11.41 -8.28 13.56
C TYR A 66 12.32 -9.51 13.60
N ALA A 67 12.93 -9.76 14.76
CA ALA A 67 13.74 -10.94 15.00
C ALA A 67 13.27 -11.65 16.28
N GLY A 68 13.31 -12.98 16.28
CA GLY A 68 13.10 -13.79 17.47
C GLY A 68 14.20 -13.53 18.51
N LYS A 69 13.84 -13.46 19.80
CA LYS A 69 14.80 -13.28 20.91
C LYS A 69 15.57 -14.55 21.28
N ILE A 70 15.07 -15.71 20.87
CA ILE A 70 15.59 -17.03 21.23
C ILE A 70 15.74 -17.83 19.93
N ASP A 71 16.98 -18.19 19.60
CA ASP A 71 17.29 -19.14 18.53
C ASP A 71 16.88 -20.55 19.00
N GLY A 72 15.62 -20.91 18.80
CA GLY A 72 15.07 -22.20 19.29
C GLY A 72 15.55 -23.44 18.53
N ASP A 73 16.37 -23.29 17.49
CA ASP A 73 16.62 -24.36 16.52
C ASP A 73 18.01 -24.19 15.84
N SER A 74 19.02 -23.71 16.59
CA SER A 74 20.40 -23.65 16.10
C SER A 74 21.05 -25.04 16.15
N GLU A 75 20.50 -26.01 15.41
CA GLU A 75 21.22 -27.21 15.02
C GLU A 75 22.23 -26.77 13.96
N SER A 76 23.53 -26.91 14.28
CA SER A 76 24.64 -26.53 13.40
C SER A 76 24.83 -27.55 12.26
#